data_AF-A0A813DYG4-F1
#
_entry.id   AF-A0A813DYG4-F1
#
_cell.length_a   1.000
_cell.length_b   1.000
_cell.length_c   1.000
_cell.angle_alpha   90.00
_cell.angle_beta   90.00
_cell.angle_gamma   90.00
#
_symmetry.space_group_name_H-M   'P 1'
#
loop_
_entity.id
_entity.type
_entity.pdbx_description
1 polymer ?
#
loop_
_entity_poly.entity_id
_entity_poly.type
_entity_poly.pdbx_seq_one_letter_code
_entity_poly.pdbx_strand_id
1 'polypeptide(L)'
;MSMWCHFKGNLMVLRAFVIGVRILLDLPKAIWTASASCDFQCSTGIRERYNAEMESVRSHILVSTPPLMPAHLTLNLLMVHRTVWIAVASLQDIRLFILAGSLQFLIAPYSFSAALMIGSILFLTMCLGHCATALALSRVPLPDWSFAVSYKFIMVFLLSDFIVSCYFAFISTMVAKPKLFPFRKTVEHMLYGSFNTKTYFLLVFLFCRGASINVAWLVCDAVLGLGAVVNNIVQQSPLSWEFLFYHVHRLQHLPVVYDQGHKAHHRLHDTTAFDAHLFSGSGFPEEWFLVFVDIMFLQVLGVPPPALTYRMLKYQLGNKETHQRKDKNHVGEQYHEDHHIIHRANFGFARPMLDMYLKTYKSDSKSVMFGTASFEMEETDVGMVKFKVRTPGFYDAGVSQTLPYWAVVFANSTGLTSAPVSAQ
;
A
#
# COMPACT_ATOMS: atom_id res chain seq x y z
N MET A 1 -11.56 1.52 -32.98
CA MET A 1 -12.27 2.40 -32.01
C MET A 1 -11.95 2.08 -30.55
N SER A 2 -11.61 0.84 -30.16
CA SER A 2 -11.52 0.44 -28.74
C SER A 2 -10.34 1.01 -27.93
N MET A 3 -9.11 1.02 -28.46
CA MET A 3 -7.93 1.47 -27.70
C MET A 3 -7.91 2.98 -27.42
N TRP A 4 -8.41 3.78 -28.36
CA TRP A 4 -8.48 5.24 -28.20
C TRP A 4 -9.43 5.66 -27.07
N CYS A 5 -10.57 4.96 -26.91
CA CYS A 5 -11.47 5.20 -25.79
C CYS A 5 -10.80 4.90 -24.44
N HIS A 6 -10.04 3.80 -24.35
CA HIS A 6 -9.30 3.45 -23.13
C HIS A 6 -8.17 4.43 -22.82
N PHE A 7 -7.50 4.97 -23.85
CA PHE A 7 -6.52 6.03 -23.67
C PHE A 7 -7.15 7.30 -23.08
N LYS A 8 -8.26 7.77 -23.65
CA LYS A 8 -9.03 8.91 -23.11
C LYS A 8 -9.49 8.64 -21.67
N GLY A 9 -9.98 7.44 -21.40
CA GLY A 9 -10.36 7.01 -20.06
C GLY A 9 -9.22 7.11 -19.05
N ASN A 10 -8.02 6.60 -19.40
CA ASN A 10 -6.83 6.75 -18.56
C ASN A 10 -6.47 8.21 -18.30
N LEU A 11 -6.50 9.07 -19.33
CA LEU A 11 -6.24 10.50 -19.16
C LEU A 11 -7.25 11.16 -18.20
N MET A 12 -8.51 10.73 -18.23
CA MET A 12 -9.53 11.24 -17.30
C MET A 12 -9.32 10.77 -15.87
N VAL A 13 -8.95 9.51 -15.65
CA VAL A 13 -8.57 9.01 -14.31
C VAL A 13 -7.37 9.79 -13.78
N LEU A 14 -6.35 10.04 -14.60
CA LEU A 14 -5.16 10.80 -14.20
C LEU A 14 -5.47 12.28 -13.95
N ARG A 15 -6.40 12.87 -14.72
CA ARG A 15 -6.90 14.22 -14.45
C ARG A 15 -7.64 14.27 -13.11
N ALA A 16 -8.49 13.27 -12.85
CA ALA A 16 -9.23 13.14 -11.59
C ALA A 16 -8.27 12.99 -10.40
N PHE A 17 -7.16 12.28 -10.57
CA PHE A 17 -6.09 12.20 -9.58
C PHE A 17 -5.53 13.57 -9.23
N VAL A 18 -5.17 14.39 -10.22
CA VAL A 18 -4.61 15.73 -9.97
C VAL A 18 -5.66 16.68 -9.37
N ILE A 19 -6.89 16.67 -9.87
CA ILE A 19 -7.99 17.51 -9.37
C ILE A 19 -8.36 17.11 -7.95
N GLY A 20 -8.50 15.82 -7.67
CA GLY A 20 -8.85 15.30 -6.36
C GLY A 20 -7.80 15.63 -5.32
N VAL A 21 -6.50 15.46 -5.62
CA VAL A 21 -5.42 15.95 -4.75
C VAL A 21 -5.61 17.43 -4.46
N ARG A 22 -5.79 18.27 -5.50
CA ARG A 22 -5.98 19.72 -5.34
C ARG A 22 -7.19 20.08 -4.47
N ILE A 23 -8.34 19.43 -4.63
CA ILE A 23 -9.53 19.68 -3.81
C ILE A 23 -9.25 19.31 -2.35
N LEU A 24 -8.60 18.17 -2.14
CA LEU A 24 -8.32 17.67 -0.79
C LEU A 24 -7.22 18.50 -0.09
N LEU A 25 -6.40 19.27 -0.81
CA LEU A 25 -5.46 20.24 -0.20
C LEU A 25 -6.19 21.32 0.63
N ASP A 26 -7.47 21.58 0.36
CA ASP A 26 -8.29 22.54 1.11
C ASP A 26 -8.70 22.00 2.51
N LEU A 27 -8.46 20.72 2.80
CA LEU A 27 -8.79 20.13 4.09
C LEU A 27 -7.78 20.55 5.18
N PRO A 28 -8.19 20.59 6.46
CA PRO A 28 -7.26 20.85 7.56
C PRO A 28 -6.22 19.74 7.69
N LYS A 29 -4.96 20.12 7.96
CA LYS A 29 -3.84 19.18 8.17
C LYS A 29 -4.13 18.07 9.18
N ALA A 30 -4.96 18.36 10.19
CA ALA A 30 -5.36 17.39 11.20
C ALA A 30 -6.03 16.13 10.60
N ILE A 31 -6.81 16.25 9.51
CA ILE A 31 -7.54 15.10 8.95
C ILE A 31 -6.63 13.99 8.42
N TRP A 32 -5.38 14.31 8.03
CA TRP A 32 -4.41 13.31 7.56
C TRP A 32 -3.20 13.16 8.47
N THR A 33 -2.97 14.06 9.42
CA THR A 33 -1.81 13.98 10.34
C THR A 33 -2.14 13.67 11.79
N ALA A 34 -3.40 13.77 12.25
CA ALA A 34 -3.74 13.60 13.67
C ALA A 34 -3.15 12.31 14.27
N SER A 35 -2.09 12.48 15.06
CA SER A 35 -1.48 11.47 15.94
C SER A 35 -1.78 11.76 17.42
N ALA A 36 -2.28 12.97 17.70
CA ALA A 36 -2.66 13.43 19.02
C ALA A 36 -4.16 13.74 19.05
N SER A 37 -4.70 13.80 20.26
CA SER A 37 -6.08 14.23 20.48
C SER A 37 -6.26 15.67 19.96
N CYS A 38 -7.23 15.86 19.07
CA CYS A 38 -7.51 17.17 18.47
C CYS A 38 -8.96 17.29 18.04
N ASP A 39 -9.45 18.53 17.99
CA ASP A 39 -10.76 18.88 17.47
C ASP A 39 -10.57 19.82 16.27
N PHE A 40 -11.25 19.56 15.17
CA PHE A 40 -11.17 20.41 13.97
C PHE A 40 -12.48 20.38 13.18
N GLN A 41 -12.61 21.27 12.21
CA GLN A 41 -13.80 21.37 11.37
C GLN A 41 -13.46 21.38 9.88
N CYS A 42 -14.29 20.74 9.06
CA CYS A 42 -14.18 20.71 7.61
C CYS A 42 -15.49 21.22 6.97
N SER A 43 -15.40 22.00 5.90
CA SER A 43 -16.59 22.46 5.16
C SER A 43 -17.19 21.35 4.31
N THR A 44 -18.50 21.10 4.39
CA THR A 44 -19.19 20.11 3.54
C THR A 44 -19.04 20.40 2.05
N GLY A 45 -18.82 21.66 1.66
CA GLY A 45 -18.58 22.05 0.26
C GLY A 45 -17.32 21.41 -0.34
N ILE A 46 -16.28 21.13 0.46
CA ILE A 46 -15.09 20.40 -0.04
C ILE A 46 -15.48 18.95 -0.37
N ARG A 47 -16.23 18.30 0.52
CA ARG A 47 -16.75 16.94 0.34
C ARG A 47 -17.63 16.84 -0.90
N GLU A 48 -18.56 17.78 -1.07
CA GLU A 48 -19.48 17.82 -2.21
C GLU A 48 -18.72 17.96 -3.53
N ARG A 49 -17.77 18.90 -3.62
CA ARG A 49 -16.91 19.07 -4.81
C ARG A 49 -16.12 17.80 -5.14
N TYR A 50 -15.51 17.17 -4.13
CA TYR A 50 -14.74 15.94 -4.34
C TYR A 50 -15.63 14.78 -4.81
N ASN A 51 -16.77 14.55 -4.16
CA ASN A 51 -17.69 13.49 -4.53
C ASN A 51 -18.31 13.71 -5.93
N ALA A 52 -18.59 14.96 -6.29
CA ALA A 52 -19.07 15.32 -7.62
C ALA A 52 -18.02 15.01 -8.71
N GLU A 53 -16.74 15.29 -8.46
CA GLU A 53 -15.65 14.93 -9.38
C GLU A 53 -15.54 13.40 -9.55
N MET A 54 -15.56 12.65 -8.45
CA MET A 54 -15.52 11.19 -8.48
C MET A 54 -16.69 10.58 -9.27
N GLU A 55 -17.90 11.11 -9.07
CA GLU A 55 -19.10 10.63 -9.78
C GLU A 55 -19.11 11.05 -11.27
N SER A 56 -18.57 12.24 -11.59
CA SER A 56 -18.39 12.70 -12.97
C SER A 56 -17.48 11.76 -13.76
N VAL A 57 -16.32 11.42 -13.18
CA VAL A 57 -15.34 10.51 -13.80
C VAL A 57 -15.91 9.10 -13.91
N ARG A 58 -16.57 8.61 -12.86
CA ARG A 58 -17.28 7.33 -12.87
C ARG A 58 -18.30 7.24 -14.00
N SER A 59 -19.18 8.23 -14.10
CA SER A 59 -20.23 8.29 -15.12
C SER A 59 -19.63 8.29 -16.53
N HIS A 60 -18.55 9.06 -16.73
CA HIS A 60 -17.88 9.09 -18.01
C HIS A 60 -17.26 7.74 -18.40
N ILE A 61 -16.58 7.06 -17.46
CA ILE A 61 -15.95 5.75 -17.70
C ILE A 61 -17.00 4.70 -18.07
N LEU A 62 -18.13 4.68 -17.36
CA LEU A 62 -19.23 3.76 -17.62
C LEU A 62 -19.83 3.94 -19.02
N VAL A 63 -19.94 5.18 -19.50
CA VAL A 63 -20.50 5.49 -20.82
C VAL A 63 -19.48 5.29 -21.94
N SER A 64 -18.22 5.68 -21.71
CA SER A 64 -17.25 5.86 -22.80
C SER A 64 -16.29 4.69 -22.98
N THR A 65 -16.15 3.81 -21.98
CA THR A 65 -15.19 2.71 -22.01
C THR A 65 -15.82 1.40 -21.57
N PRO A 66 -16.51 0.67 -22.47
CA PRO A 66 -16.95 -0.67 -22.16
C PRO A 66 -15.73 -1.56 -21.88
N PRO A 67 -15.85 -2.54 -20.96
CA PRO A 67 -14.76 -3.47 -20.70
C PRO A 67 -14.38 -4.22 -21.98
N LEU A 68 -13.07 -4.29 -22.29
CA LEU A 68 -12.57 -5.03 -23.46
C LEU A 68 -12.95 -6.51 -23.40
N MET A 69 -12.98 -7.07 -22.19
CA MET A 69 -13.16 -8.50 -21.93
C MET A 69 -13.85 -8.67 -20.57
N PRO A 70 -14.46 -9.84 -20.31
CA PRO A 70 -14.90 -10.18 -18.96
C PRO A 70 -13.75 -10.12 -17.93
N ALA A 71 -14.06 -9.69 -16.71
CA ALA A 71 -13.05 -9.51 -15.66
C ALA A 71 -12.26 -10.79 -15.33
N HIS A 72 -12.91 -11.96 -15.36
CA HIS A 72 -12.23 -13.24 -15.10
C HIS A 72 -11.20 -13.58 -16.19
N LEU A 73 -11.50 -13.27 -17.45
CA LEU A 73 -10.58 -13.49 -18.57
C LEU A 73 -9.40 -12.52 -18.49
N THR A 74 -9.67 -11.25 -18.19
CA THR A 74 -8.64 -10.22 -17.95
C THR A 74 -7.66 -10.70 -16.90
N LEU A 75 -8.17 -11.19 -15.78
CA LEU A 75 -7.33 -11.66 -14.69
C LEU A 75 -6.49 -12.89 -15.06
N ASN A 76 -7.07 -13.88 -15.73
CA ASN A 76 -6.33 -15.06 -16.17
C ASN A 76 -5.20 -14.68 -17.14
N LEU A 77 -5.47 -13.76 -18.08
CA LEU A 77 -4.46 -13.27 -19.01
C LEU A 77 -3.35 -12.50 -18.31
N LEU A 78 -3.66 -11.69 -17.31
CA LEU A 78 -2.66 -11.01 -16.48
C LEU A 78 -1.78 -12.02 -15.71
N MET A 79 -2.34 -13.12 -15.21
CA MET A 79 -1.57 -14.16 -14.52
C MET A 79 -0.61 -14.90 -15.49
N VAL A 80 -1.08 -15.23 -16.70
CA VAL A 80 -0.23 -15.82 -17.74
C VAL A 80 0.88 -14.84 -18.14
N HIS A 81 0.52 -13.58 -18.37
CA HIS A 81 1.47 -12.52 -18.68
C HIS A 81 2.54 -12.36 -17.60
N ARG A 82 2.18 -12.40 -16.32
CA ARG A 82 3.15 -12.32 -15.20
C ARG A 82 4.18 -13.44 -15.26
N THR A 83 3.77 -14.66 -15.59
CA THR A 83 4.71 -15.80 -15.80
C THR A 83 5.67 -15.54 -16.96
N VAL A 84 5.16 -14.98 -18.07
CA VAL A 84 6.02 -14.57 -19.21
C VAL A 84 7.00 -13.48 -18.77
N TRP A 85 6.55 -12.50 -17.98
CA TRP A 85 7.43 -11.43 -17.52
C TRP A 85 8.54 -11.95 -16.58
N ILE A 86 8.23 -12.92 -15.72
CA ILE A 86 9.22 -13.63 -14.88
C ILE A 86 10.25 -14.36 -15.75
N ALA A 87 9.81 -15.09 -16.78
CA ALA A 87 10.70 -15.77 -17.70
C ALA A 87 11.64 -14.78 -18.41
N VAL A 88 11.11 -13.65 -18.88
CA VAL A 88 11.89 -12.58 -19.50
C VAL A 88 12.87 -11.92 -18.52
N ALA A 89 12.47 -11.72 -17.26
CA ALA A 89 13.35 -11.18 -16.22
C ALA A 89 14.62 -12.00 -16.04
N SER A 90 14.52 -13.33 -16.19
CA SER A 90 15.67 -14.24 -16.05
C SER A 90 16.73 -14.06 -17.14
N LEU A 91 16.34 -13.49 -18.30
CA LEU A 91 17.23 -13.18 -19.42
C LEU A 91 18.01 -11.88 -19.21
N GLN A 92 17.60 -11.02 -18.27
CA GLN A 92 18.22 -9.73 -17.96
C GLN A 92 18.35 -8.75 -19.15
N ASP A 93 17.54 -8.94 -20.21
CA ASP A 93 17.42 -7.98 -21.31
C ASP A 93 16.38 -6.91 -20.96
N ILE A 94 16.85 -5.67 -20.71
CA ILE A 94 15.97 -4.56 -20.32
C ILE A 94 14.91 -4.23 -21.38
N ARG A 95 15.24 -4.36 -22.67
CA ARG A 95 14.33 -4.00 -23.76
C ARG A 95 13.19 -5.01 -23.82
N LEU A 96 13.53 -6.29 -23.77
CA LEU A 96 12.54 -7.36 -23.74
C LEU A 96 11.72 -7.30 -22.44
N PHE A 97 12.35 -6.97 -21.31
CA PHE A 97 11.67 -6.82 -20.01
C PHE A 97 10.64 -5.70 -20.02
N ILE A 98 10.98 -4.51 -20.55
CA ILE A 98 10.05 -3.39 -20.71
C ILE A 98 8.93 -3.75 -21.67
N LEU A 99 9.26 -4.32 -22.83
CA LEU A 99 8.28 -4.70 -23.85
C LEU A 99 7.30 -5.71 -23.28
N ALA A 100 7.80 -6.81 -22.72
CA ALA A 100 7.00 -7.86 -22.09
C ALA A 100 6.12 -7.26 -20.99
N GLY A 101 6.69 -6.54 -20.02
CA GLY A 101 5.92 -5.92 -18.94
C GLY A 101 4.82 -4.99 -19.44
N SER A 102 5.07 -4.19 -20.48
CA SER A 102 4.10 -3.23 -21.04
C SER A 102 2.91 -3.90 -21.75
N LEU A 103 3.03 -5.17 -22.16
CA LEU A 103 1.91 -5.90 -22.78
C LEU A 103 0.70 -6.03 -21.84
N GLN A 104 0.89 -5.89 -20.52
CA GLN A 104 -0.24 -5.87 -19.58
C GLN A 104 -1.24 -4.76 -19.89
N PHE A 105 -0.79 -3.63 -20.45
CA PHE A 105 -1.66 -2.49 -20.78
C PHE A 105 -2.51 -2.75 -22.03
N LEU A 106 -2.21 -3.78 -22.81
CA LEU A 106 -3.10 -4.26 -23.87
C LEU A 106 -4.19 -5.16 -23.31
N ILE A 107 -3.88 -5.94 -22.27
CA ILE A 107 -4.80 -6.85 -21.57
C ILE A 107 -5.77 -6.05 -20.68
N ALA A 108 -5.21 -5.08 -19.94
CA ALA A 108 -5.90 -4.29 -18.94
C ALA A 108 -5.46 -2.81 -19.04
N PRO A 109 -5.99 -2.03 -19.99
CA PRO A 109 -5.53 -0.67 -20.24
C PRO A 109 -5.57 0.28 -19.03
N TYR A 110 -6.57 0.17 -18.16
CA TYR A 110 -6.64 1.00 -16.96
C TYR A 110 -5.61 0.64 -15.88
N SER A 111 -4.91 -0.50 -16.01
CA SER A 111 -3.75 -0.79 -15.14
C SER A 111 -2.62 0.23 -15.34
N PHE A 112 -2.55 0.94 -16.47
CA PHE A 112 -1.58 2.02 -16.68
C PHE A 112 -1.79 3.17 -15.69
N SER A 113 -2.99 3.74 -15.64
CA SER A 113 -3.29 4.83 -14.69
C SER A 113 -3.18 4.35 -13.25
N ALA A 114 -3.66 3.15 -12.93
CA ALA A 114 -3.51 2.55 -11.60
C ALA A 114 -2.03 2.43 -11.20
N ALA A 115 -1.18 1.86 -12.06
CA ALA A 115 0.25 1.72 -11.80
C ALA A 115 0.98 3.06 -11.70
N LEU A 116 0.61 4.05 -12.53
CA LEU A 116 1.24 5.37 -12.50
C LEU A 116 0.89 6.11 -11.21
N MET A 117 -0.38 6.07 -10.79
CA MET A 117 -0.80 6.68 -9.53
C MET A 117 -0.09 6.03 -8.35
N ILE A 118 -0.15 4.69 -8.23
CA ILE A 118 0.52 3.94 -7.16
C ILE A 118 2.03 4.18 -7.16
N GLY A 119 2.67 4.09 -8.34
CA GLY A 119 4.10 4.38 -8.50
C GLY A 119 4.47 5.78 -8.04
N SER A 120 3.67 6.78 -8.40
CA SER A 120 3.90 8.18 -8.02
C SER A 120 3.77 8.39 -6.51
N ILE A 121 2.70 7.89 -5.89
CA ILE A 121 2.49 8.09 -4.45
C ILE A 121 3.58 7.40 -3.64
N LEU A 122 3.98 6.19 -4.01
CA LEU A 122 5.00 5.42 -3.29
C LEU A 122 6.38 6.01 -3.50
N PHE A 123 6.67 6.48 -4.72
CA PHE A 123 7.92 7.18 -4.95
C PHE A 123 8.04 8.40 -4.05
N LEU A 124 7.01 9.24 -3.99
CA LEU A 124 6.99 10.45 -3.16
C LEU A 124 7.06 10.15 -1.66
N THR A 125 6.29 9.17 -1.19
CA THR A 125 6.08 8.93 0.25
C THR A 125 7.10 8.00 0.88
N MET A 126 7.71 7.12 0.08
CA MET A 126 8.53 6.01 0.54
C MET A 126 9.93 5.98 -0.10
N CYS A 127 10.05 6.26 -1.41
CA CYS A 127 11.34 6.16 -2.12
C CYS A 127 12.14 7.48 -2.13
N LEU A 128 11.51 8.63 -1.92
CA LEU A 128 12.21 9.92 -1.98
C LEU A 128 13.28 10.03 -0.89
N GLY A 129 13.00 9.56 0.33
CA GLY A 129 13.99 9.46 1.39
C GLY A 129 15.13 8.51 1.04
N HIS A 130 14.83 7.40 0.37
CA HIS A 130 15.84 6.47 -0.13
C HIS A 130 16.74 7.12 -1.19
N CYS A 131 16.18 7.89 -2.14
CA CYS A 131 16.97 8.73 -3.06
C CYS A 131 17.91 9.67 -2.31
N ALA A 132 17.39 10.39 -1.32
CA ALA A 132 18.16 11.37 -0.56
C ALA A 132 19.31 10.69 0.21
N THR A 133 19.04 9.57 0.89
CA THR A 133 20.09 8.80 1.56
C THR A 133 21.10 8.24 0.56
N ALA A 134 20.65 7.75 -0.60
CA ALA A 134 21.53 7.19 -1.62
C ALA A 134 22.55 8.23 -2.07
N LEU A 135 22.09 9.45 -2.36
CA LEU A 135 22.95 10.57 -2.71
C LEU A 135 23.89 10.95 -1.56
N ALA A 136 23.39 11.05 -0.33
CA ALA A 136 24.20 11.43 0.84
C ALA A 136 25.29 10.39 1.16
N LEU A 137 24.93 9.11 1.23
CA LEU A 137 25.85 8.02 1.58
C LEU A 137 26.78 7.63 0.42
N SER A 138 26.46 7.97 -0.84
CA SER A 138 27.37 7.75 -1.97
C SER A 138 28.72 8.46 -1.83
N ARG A 139 28.80 9.47 -0.95
CA ARG A 139 30.02 10.25 -0.66
C ARG A 139 30.75 9.80 0.60
N VAL A 140 30.18 8.85 1.34
CA VAL A 140 30.75 8.32 2.58
C VAL A 140 31.46 7.01 2.25
N PRO A 141 32.75 6.85 2.59
CA PRO A 141 33.44 5.58 2.40
C PRO A 141 32.88 4.54 3.39
N LEU A 142 31.94 3.73 2.93
CA LEU A 142 31.38 2.63 3.70
C LEU A 142 32.22 1.36 3.52
N PRO A 143 32.27 0.46 4.52
CA PRO A 143 32.85 -0.87 4.34
C PRO A 143 32.22 -1.58 3.14
N ASP A 144 33.03 -2.33 2.39
CA ASP A 144 32.56 -3.18 1.30
C ASP A 144 31.98 -4.50 1.83
N TRP A 145 30.91 -4.39 2.61
CA TRP A 145 30.13 -5.54 3.05
C TRP A 145 29.05 -5.78 2.03
N SER A 146 29.39 -6.48 0.97
CA SER A 146 28.48 -6.68 -0.15
C SER A 146 28.15 -8.15 -0.40
N PHE A 147 26.95 -8.39 -0.91
CA PHE A 147 26.56 -9.70 -1.42
C PHE A 147 25.97 -9.57 -2.82
N ALA A 148 26.24 -10.56 -3.66
CA ALA A 148 25.63 -10.64 -4.98
C ALA A 148 24.19 -11.14 -4.89
N VAL A 149 23.28 -10.51 -5.65
CA VAL A 149 21.92 -11.01 -5.88
C VAL A 149 22.01 -12.33 -6.65
N SER A 150 22.10 -13.44 -5.93
CA SER A 150 22.21 -14.79 -6.47
C SER A 150 20.86 -15.51 -6.43
N TYR A 151 20.71 -16.62 -7.16
CA TYR A 151 19.52 -17.47 -7.02
C TYR A 151 19.29 -17.95 -5.58
N LYS A 152 20.37 -18.21 -4.83
CA LYS A 152 20.30 -18.56 -3.41
C LYS A 152 19.69 -17.43 -2.59
N PHE A 153 20.13 -16.19 -2.80
CA PHE A 153 19.56 -15.02 -2.15
C PHE A 153 18.06 -14.89 -2.46
N ILE A 154 17.68 -14.96 -3.74
CA ILE A 154 16.27 -14.86 -4.18
C ILE A 154 15.41 -15.90 -3.47
N MET A 155 15.84 -17.17 -3.48
CA MET A 155 15.11 -18.27 -2.84
C MET A 155 14.98 -18.06 -1.32
N VAL A 156 16.06 -17.68 -0.64
CA VAL A 156 16.04 -17.42 0.81
C VAL A 156 15.12 -16.25 1.14
N PHE A 157 15.15 -15.18 0.35
CA PHE A 157 14.29 -14.02 0.56
C PHE A 157 12.81 -14.40 0.41
N LEU A 158 12.43 -15.05 -0.68
CA LEU A 158 11.05 -15.47 -0.93
C LEU A 158 10.55 -16.48 0.11
N LEU A 159 11.40 -17.43 0.51
CA LEU A 159 11.06 -18.39 1.56
C LEU A 159 10.87 -17.69 2.91
N SER A 160 11.73 -16.73 3.25
CA SER A 160 11.62 -15.95 4.49
C SER A 160 10.33 -15.14 4.49
N ASP A 161 10.00 -14.49 3.38
CA ASP A 161 8.74 -13.74 3.22
C ASP A 161 7.52 -14.65 3.44
N PHE A 162 7.54 -15.83 2.83
CA PHE A 162 6.49 -16.84 2.93
C PHE A 162 6.34 -17.36 4.36
N ILE A 163 7.45 -17.67 5.05
CA ILE A 163 7.44 -18.08 6.47
C ILE A 163 6.81 -17.01 7.35
N VAL A 164 7.15 -15.73 7.11
CA VAL A 164 6.53 -14.61 7.84
C VAL A 164 5.03 -14.52 7.55
N SER A 165 4.60 -14.73 6.30
CA SER A 165 3.17 -14.80 5.99
C SER A 165 2.49 -15.98 6.68
N CYS A 166 3.12 -17.16 6.77
CA CYS A 166 2.63 -18.29 7.56
C CYS A 166 2.52 -17.94 9.05
N TYR A 167 3.51 -17.24 9.62
CA TYR A 167 3.47 -16.81 11.01
C TYR A 167 2.24 -15.95 11.29
N PHE A 168 1.99 -14.93 10.48
CA PHE A 168 0.81 -14.08 10.66
C PHE A 168 -0.49 -14.84 10.41
N ALA A 169 -0.54 -15.68 9.37
CA ALA A 169 -1.76 -16.41 8.98
C ALA A 169 -2.18 -17.49 10.00
N PHE A 170 -1.23 -18.11 10.70
CA PHE A 170 -1.50 -19.29 11.53
C PHE A 170 -1.16 -19.14 13.02
N ILE A 171 -0.21 -18.26 13.36
CA ILE A 171 0.33 -18.19 14.72
C ILE A 171 -0.18 -16.96 15.46
N SER A 172 0.14 -15.75 14.99
CA SER A 172 -0.18 -14.54 15.73
C SER A 172 -0.25 -13.30 14.84
N THR A 173 -1.21 -12.42 15.12
CA THR A 173 -1.09 -10.98 14.83
C THR A 173 -0.60 -10.27 16.10
N MET A 174 -0.21 -8.99 16.07
CA MET A 174 0.24 -8.33 17.31
C MET A 174 -0.92 -8.03 18.26
N VAL A 175 -2.13 -7.91 17.73
CA VAL A 175 -3.31 -7.46 18.49
C VAL A 175 -4.30 -8.57 18.82
N ALA A 176 -4.28 -9.69 18.09
CA ALA A 176 -5.21 -10.81 18.29
C ALA A 176 -4.73 -12.12 17.64
N LYS A 177 -5.46 -13.21 17.87
CA LYS A 177 -5.28 -14.44 17.11
C LYS A 177 -5.81 -14.27 15.67
N PRO A 178 -5.13 -14.83 14.66
CA PRO A 178 -5.63 -14.82 13.30
C PRO A 178 -6.90 -15.67 13.19
N LYS A 179 -7.84 -15.24 12.35
CA LYS A 179 -8.99 -16.04 11.94
C LYS A 179 -8.51 -17.11 10.96
N LEU A 180 -8.66 -18.37 11.35
CA LEU A 180 -8.33 -19.50 10.48
C LEU A 180 -9.41 -19.69 9.41
N PHE A 181 -8.98 -19.88 8.17
CA PHE A 181 -9.85 -20.20 7.04
C PHE A 181 -9.94 -21.72 6.81
N PRO A 182 -11.02 -22.20 6.14
CA PRO A 182 -11.07 -23.58 5.66
C PRO A 182 -9.87 -23.91 4.78
N PHE A 183 -9.34 -25.13 4.89
CA PHE A 183 -8.10 -25.56 4.21
C PHE A 183 -8.04 -25.18 2.73
N ARG A 184 -9.11 -25.42 1.97
CA ARG A 184 -9.18 -25.06 0.54
C ARG A 184 -8.91 -23.57 0.31
N LYS A 185 -9.58 -22.70 1.07
CA LYS A 185 -9.43 -21.25 0.95
C LYS A 185 -8.03 -20.82 1.38
N THR A 186 -7.48 -21.41 2.43
CA THR A 186 -6.09 -21.19 2.86
C THR A 186 -5.10 -21.51 1.73
N VAL A 187 -5.25 -22.65 1.06
CA VAL A 187 -4.40 -23.02 -0.09
C VAL A 187 -4.57 -22.03 -1.24
N GLU A 188 -5.79 -21.56 -1.52
CA GLU A 188 -6.03 -20.52 -2.53
C GLU A 188 -5.27 -19.22 -2.21
N HIS A 189 -5.31 -18.73 -0.95
CA HIS A 189 -4.51 -17.58 -0.51
C HIS A 189 -3.00 -17.83 -0.59
N MET A 190 -2.53 -19.00 -0.16
CA MET A 190 -1.11 -19.35 -0.24
C MET A 190 -0.60 -19.34 -1.67
N LEU A 191 -1.35 -19.90 -2.62
CA LEU A 191 -0.93 -20.00 -4.02
C LEU A 191 -1.16 -18.69 -4.78
N TYR A 192 -2.40 -18.20 -4.82
CA TYR A 192 -2.76 -17.02 -5.58
C TYR A 192 -2.23 -15.75 -4.92
N GLY A 193 -2.42 -15.58 -3.61
CA GLY A 193 -1.94 -14.41 -2.87
C GLY A 193 -0.43 -14.25 -2.99
N SER A 194 0.32 -15.34 -2.79
CA SER A 194 1.78 -15.31 -2.94
C SER A 194 2.21 -15.04 -4.39
N PHE A 195 1.57 -15.67 -5.38
CA PHE A 195 1.91 -15.39 -6.78
C PHE A 195 1.60 -13.93 -7.14
N ASN A 196 0.44 -13.40 -6.75
CA ASN A 196 0.04 -12.03 -7.05
C ASN A 196 0.99 -11.02 -6.39
N THR A 197 1.38 -11.23 -5.13
CA THR A 197 2.05 -10.21 -4.34
C THR A 197 3.57 -10.38 -4.16
N LYS A 198 4.11 -11.58 -4.36
CA LYS A 198 5.55 -11.85 -4.12
C LYS A 198 6.36 -11.92 -5.40
N THR A 199 5.69 -12.07 -6.54
CA THR A 199 6.36 -12.04 -7.85
C THR A 199 7.00 -10.69 -8.15
N TYR A 200 6.62 -9.62 -7.44
CA TYR A 200 7.31 -8.33 -7.47
C TYR A 200 8.81 -8.48 -7.18
N PHE A 201 9.15 -9.06 -6.02
CA PHE A 201 10.53 -9.31 -5.61
C PHE A 201 11.25 -10.25 -6.58
N LEU A 202 10.54 -11.26 -7.06
CA LEU A 202 11.08 -12.21 -8.02
C LEU A 202 11.51 -11.50 -9.31
N LEU A 203 10.70 -10.59 -9.86
CA LEU A 203 11.06 -9.81 -11.05
C LEU A 203 12.27 -8.90 -10.80
N VAL A 204 12.22 -8.11 -9.72
CA VAL A 204 13.30 -7.17 -9.38
C VAL A 204 14.62 -7.92 -9.21
N PHE A 205 14.63 -9.01 -8.44
CA PHE A 205 15.87 -9.72 -8.14
C PHE A 205 16.35 -10.63 -9.28
N LEU A 206 15.46 -11.25 -10.06
CA LEU A 206 15.88 -11.96 -11.27
C LEU A 206 16.54 -11.00 -12.26
N PHE A 207 15.92 -9.84 -12.49
CA PHE A 207 16.47 -8.84 -13.39
C PHE A 207 17.81 -8.31 -12.86
N CYS A 208 17.90 -8.07 -11.55
CA CYS A 208 19.12 -7.58 -10.91
C CYS A 208 20.13 -8.67 -10.52
N ARG A 209 19.96 -9.91 -11.00
CA ARG A 209 20.83 -11.03 -10.64
C ARG A 209 22.30 -10.73 -10.99
N GLY A 210 23.21 -10.99 -10.06
CA GLY A 210 24.63 -10.69 -10.19
C GLY A 210 25.03 -9.27 -9.78
N ALA A 211 24.08 -8.35 -9.58
CA ALA A 211 24.38 -7.06 -8.98
C ALA A 211 24.82 -7.23 -7.52
N SER A 212 25.75 -6.39 -7.07
CA SER A 212 26.23 -6.38 -5.69
C SER A 212 25.43 -5.38 -4.85
N ILE A 213 24.96 -5.82 -3.69
CA ILE A 213 24.23 -4.98 -2.73
C ILE A 213 25.14 -4.71 -1.54
N ASN A 214 25.44 -3.44 -1.28
CA ASN A 214 26.20 -3.02 -0.11
C ASN A 214 25.28 -3.02 1.13
N VAL A 215 25.53 -3.96 2.05
CA VAL A 215 24.81 -4.12 3.32
C VAL A 215 25.16 -3.02 4.31
N ALA A 216 26.40 -2.53 4.32
CA ALA A 216 26.78 -1.42 5.19
C ALA A 216 25.93 -0.19 4.90
N TRP A 217 25.60 0.06 3.63
CA TRP A 217 24.65 1.10 3.24
C TRP A 217 23.27 0.92 3.89
N LEU A 218 22.69 -0.29 3.79
CA LEU A 218 21.37 -0.60 4.37
C LEU A 218 21.36 -0.44 5.91
N VAL A 219 22.43 -0.90 6.57
CA VAL A 219 22.59 -0.79 8.02
C VAL A 219 22.74 0.68 8.43
N CYS A 220 23.54 1.46 7.70
CA CYS A 220 23.70 2.89 7.98
C CYS A 220 22.38 3.66 7.84
N ASP A 221 21.60 3.45 6.76
CA ASP A 221 20.28 4.08 6.63
C ASP A 221 19.32 3.64 7.74
N ALA A 222 19.32 2.35 8.09
CA ALA A 222 18.46 1.82 9.15
C ALA A 222 18.78 2.40 10.54
N VAL A 223 20.07 2.58 10.86
CA VAL A 223 20.52 3.10 12.16
C VAL A 223 20.38 4.62 12.24
N LEU A 224 20.79 5.34 11.20
CA LEU A 224 20.76 6.81 11.18
C LEU A 224 19.36 7.35 10.87
N GLY A 225 18.51 6.57 10.23
CA GLY A 225 17.15 6.96 9.87
C GLY A 225 17.09 8.12 8.86
N LEU A 226 18.13 8.32 8.05
CA LEU A 226 18.23 9.45 7.12
C LEU A 226 17.05 9.47 6.13
N GLY A 227 16.75 8.31 5.54
CA GLY A 227 15.62 8.19 4.62
C GLY A 227 14.28 8.40 5.35
N ALA A 228 14.22 8.01 6.62
CA ALA A 228 13.03 8.20 7.44
C ALA A 228 12.77 9.69 7.75
N VAL A 229 13.81 10.50 7.99
CA VAL A 229 13.65 11.94 8.22
C VAL A 229 13.01 12.62 7.00
N VAL A 230 13.53 12.37 5.80
CA VAL A 230 13.01 12.96 4.56
C VAL A 230 11.58 12.50 4.30
N ASN A 231 11.31 11.20 4.42
CA ASN A 231 9.96 10.68 4.25
C ASN A 231 9.00 11.28 5.29
N ASN A 232 9.42 11.45 6.55
CA ASN A 232 8.57 12.04 7.59
C ASN A 232 8.20 13.51 7.29
N ILE A 233 9.10 14.29 6.66
CA ILE A 233 8.76 15.64 6.18
C ILE A 233 7.63 15.56 5.14
N VAL A 234 7.72 14.62 4.19
CA VAL A 234 6.65 14.38 3.20
C VAL A 234 5.34 13.96 3.89
N GLN A 235 5.42 13.07 4.90
CA GLN A 235 4.25 12.63 5.67
C GLN A 235 3.56 13.76 6.46
N GLN A 236 4.25 14.86 6.74
CA GLN A 236 3.67 16.05 7.39
C GLN A 236 3.04 17.04 6.40
N SER A 237 3.16 16.79 5.10
CA SER A 237 2.55 17.58 4.05
C SER A 237 1.21 16.95 3.60
N PRO A 238 0.44 17.62 2.73
CA PRO A 238 -0.69 16.99 2.06
C PRO A 238 -0.33 15.85 1.11
N LEU A 239 0.97 15.63 0.84
CA LEU A 239 1.46 14.46 0.09
C LEU A 239 1.70 13.25 1.01
N SER A 240 1.04 13.19 2.16
CA SER A 240 1.19 12.07 3.09
C SER A 240 0.63 10.78 2.50
N TRP A 241 1.13 9.68 3.03
CA TRP A 241 0.72 8.33 2.65
C TRP A 241 -0.79 8.13 2.78
N GLU A 242 -1.36 8.38 3.96
CA GLU A 242 -2.78 8.14 4.23
C GLU A 242 -3.70 8.95 3.30
N PHE A 243 -3.32 10.19 3.01
CA PHE A 243 -4.08 11.08 2.16
C PHE A 243 -4.06 10.62 0.70
N LEU A 244 -2.86 10.40 0.16
CA LEU A 244 -2.69 10.00 -1.24
C LEU A 244 -3.22 8.58 -1.48
N PHE A 245 -3.01 7.68 -0.52
CA PHE A 245 -3.52 6.32 -0.58
C PHE A 245 -5.04 6.31 -0.68
N TYR A 246 -5.75 7.00 0.23
CA TYR A 246 -7.22 7.06 0.19
C TYR A 246 -7.72 7.50 -1.19
N HIS A 247 -7.13 8.57 -1.74
CA HIS A 247 -7.57 9.13 -3.00
C HIS A 247 -7.32 8.18 -4.18
N VAL A 248 -6.10 7.63 -4.29
CA VAL A 248 -5.74 6.68 -5.35
C VAL A 248 -6.56 5.40 -5.23
N HIS A 249 -6.69 4.86 -4.02
CA HIS A 249 -7.44 3.65 -3.77
C HIS A 249 -8.91 3.81 -4.18
N ARG A 250 -9.55 4.94 -3.83
CA ARG A 250 -10.92 5.22 -4.29
C ARG A 250 -11.04 5.36 -5.81
N LEU A 251 -10.04 5.95 -6.50
CA LEU A 251 -10.01 6.01 -7.97
C LEU A 251 -9.85 4.62 -8.59
N GLN A 252 -9.06 3.74 -7.97
CA GLN A 252 -8.86 2.38 -8.42
C GLN A 252 -10.11 1.52 -8.29
N HIS A 253 -11.01 1.84 -7.36
CA HIS A 253 -12.32 1.20 -7.21
C HIS A 253 -13.41 1.78 -8.12
N LEU A 254 -13.08 2.72 -9.01
CA LEU A 254 -14.02 3.12 -10.06
C LEU A 254 -14.36 1.92 -10.96
N PRO A 255 -15.59 1.82 -11.49
CA PRO A 255 -15.96 0.77 -12.43
C PRO A 255 -14.99 0.71 -13.61
N VAL A 256 -14.74 -0.49 -14.15
CA VAL A 256 -13.76 -0.76 -15.22
C VAL A 256 -12.30 -0.56 -14.79
N VAL A 257 -11.96 0.52 -14.08
CA VAL A 257 -10.64 0.73 -13.46
C VAL A 257 -10.38 -0.38 -12.46
N TYR A 258 -11.36 -0.69 -11.60
CA TYR A 258 -11.29 -1.77 -10.64
C TYR A 258 -11.03 -3.10 -11.34
N ASP A 259 -11.85 -3.47 -12.32
CA ASP A 259 -11.74 -4.77 -12.99
C ASP A 259 -10.40 -5.00 -13.70
N GLN A 260 -9.74 -3.92 -14.13
CA GLN A 260 -8.50 -3.97 -14.91
C GLN A 260 -7.23 -3.67 -14.09
N GLY A 261 -7.32 -2.77 -13.10
CA GLY A 261 -6.19 -2.30 -12.32
C GLY A 261 -6.06 -2.99 -10.96
N HIS A 262 -7.17 -3.13 -10.23
CA HIS A 262 -7.09 -3.38 -8.78
C HIS A 262 -7.80 -4.66 -8.32
N LYS A 263 -8.70 -5.22 -9.13
CA LYS A 263 -9.43 -6.46 -8.83
C LYS A 263 -8.54 -7.68 -8.68
N ALA A 264 -7.34 -7.67 -9.27
CA ALA A 264 -6.36 -8.72 -9.03
C ALA A 264 -5.96 -8.78 -7.54
N HIS A 265 -5.81 -7.63 -6.89
CA HIS A 265 -5.56 -7.57 -5.45
C HIS A 265 -6.74 -8.15 -4.65
N HIS A 266 -7.97 -7.80 -5.03
CA HIS A 266 -9.21 -8.23 -4.37
C HIS A 266 -9.83 -9.52 -4.94
N ARG A 267 -9.07 -10.34 -5.68
CA ARG A 267 -9.63 -11.54 -6.30
C ARG A 267 -10.18 -12.49 -5.25
N LEU A 268 -9.41 -12.66 -4.18
CA LEU A 268 -9.79 -13.49 -3.06
C LEU A 268 -10.66 -12.63 -2.14
N HIS A 269 -11.88 -13.11 -1.90
CA HIS A 269 -12.80 -12.45 -1.00
C HIS A 269 -12.33 -12.65 0.44
N ASP A 270 -12.27 -11.58 1.24
CA ASP A 270 -11.54 -11.57 2.52
C ASP A 270 -10.01 -11.70 2.30
N THR A 271 -9.21 -11.49 3.32
CA THR A 271 -7.75 -11.37 3.14
C THR A 271 -6.94 -12.09 4.23
N THR A 272 -5.71 -12.44 3.86
CA THR A 272 -4.69 -13.07 4.69
C THR A 272 -3.35 -12.37 4.49
N ALA A 273 -2.38 -12.67 5.37
CA ALA A 273 -1.00 -12.22 5.20
C ALA A 273 -0.31 -12.68 3.90
N PHE A 274 -0.85 -13.67 3.16
CA PHE A 274 -0.34 -14.06 1.85
C PHE A 274 -0.71 -13.06 0.74
N ASP A 275 -1.79 -12.30 0.93
CA ASP A 275 -2.30 -11.32 -0.04
C ASP A 275 -1.72 -9.92 0.21
N ALA A 276 -0.81 -9.80 1.18
CA ALA A 276 -0.16 -8.55 1.52
C ALA A 276 1.05 -8.30 0.61
N HIS A 277 0.94 -7.26 -0.20
CA HIS A 277 2.04 -6.73 -1.00
C HIS A 277 3.04 -5.91 -0.15
N LEU A 278 4.22 -5.64 -0.71
CA LEU A 278 5.22 -4.74 -0.11
C LEU A 278 4.68 -3.32 0.09
N PHE A 279 3.94 -2.86 -0.92
CA PHE A 279 3.37 -1.52 -0.97
C PHE A 279 1.85 -1.62 -0.98
N SER A 280 1.26 -1.59 0.23
CA SER A 280 -0.15 -1.27 0.51
C SER A 280 -1.20 -1.75 -0.48
N GLY A 281 -1.49 -3.04 -0.46
CA GLY A 281 -2.64 -3.57 -1.19
C GLY A 281 -2.61 -3.37 -2.71
N SER A 282 -1.43 -3.19 -3.31
CA SER A 282 -1.31 -3.31 -4.76
C SER A 282 -1.29 -4.78 -5.17
N GLY A 283 -1.85 -5.09 -6.34
CA GLY A 283 -1.63 -6.33 -7.06
C GLY A 283 -0.70 -6.11 -8.25
N PHE A 284 -0.35 -7.21 -8.91
CA PHE A 284 0.56 -7.21 -10.06
C PHE A 284 0.35 -6.04 -11.06
N PRO A 285 -0.89 -5.76 -11.55
CA PRO A 285 -1.08 -4.76 -12.60
C PRO A 285 -0.64 -3.33 -12.20
N GLU A 286 -0.55 -3.05 -10.91
CA GLU A 286 -0.26 -1.73 -10.34
C GLU A 286 1.23 -1.53 -10.06
N GLU A 287 2.02 -2.60 -10.10
CA GLU A 287 3.40 -2.60 -9.64
C GLU A 287 4.40 -2.15 -10.73
N TRP A 288 3.95 -1.97 -11.96
CA TRP A 288 4.84 -1.81 -13.13
C TRP A 288 5.92 -0.74 -12.88
N PHE A 289 5.52 0.49 -12.53
CA PHE A 289 6.47 1.58 -12.27
C PHE A 289 7.37 1.30 -11.06
N LEU A 290 6.88 0.62 -10.02
CA LEU A 290 7.66 0.28 -8.83
C LEU A 290 8.77 -0.73 -9.13
N VAL A 291 8.50 -1.70 -10.00
CA VAL A 291 9.50 -2.67 -10.45
C VAL A 291 10.65 -1.92 -11.13
N PHE A 292 10.34 -0.93 -11.97
CA PHE A 292 11.36 -0.11 -12.62
C PHE A 292 12.12 0.79 -11.66
N VAL A 293 11.45 1.41 -10.70
CA VAL A 293 12.12 2.20 -9.66
C VAL A 293 13.17 1.34 -8.96
N ASP A 294 12.81 0.16 -8.48
CA ASP A 294 13.75 -0.70 -7.76
C ASP A 294 14.91 -1.21 -8.63
N ILE A 295 14.63 -1.58 -9.88
CA ILE A 295 15.67 -1.96 -10.85
C ILE A 295 16.62 -0.77 -11.12
N MET A 296 16.09 0.44 -11.31
CA MET A 296 16.91 1.63 -11.60
C MET A 296 17.85 1.97 -10.44
N PHE A 297 17.40 1.88 -9.19
CA PHE A 297 18.26 2.15 -8.05
C PHE A 297 19.46 1.20 -7.99
N LEU A 298 19.25 -0.09 -8.27
CA LEU A 298 20.34 -1.06 -8.21
C LEU A 298 21.22 -1.06 -9.47
N GLN A 299 20.63 -1.07 -10.66
CA GLN A 299 21.37 -1.19 -11.92
C GLN A 299 22.00 0.12 -12.38
N VAL A 300 21.35 1.27 -12.13
CA VAL A 300 21.81 2.57 -12.62
C VAL A 300 22.54 3.34 -11.52
N LEU A 301 21.97 3.39 -10.32
CA LEU A 301 22.54 4.17 -9.22
C LEU A 301 23.51 3.37 -8.34
N GLY A 302 23.58 2.04 -8.51
CA GLY A 302 24.48 1.18 -7.72
C GLY A 302 24.13 1.14 -6.23
N VAL A 303 22.89 1.46 -5.86
CA VAL A 303 22.42 1.45 -4.48
C VAL A 303 21.37 0.35 -4.26
N PRO A 304 21.22 -0.17 -3.04
CA PRO A 304 20.22 -1.19 -2.76
C PRO A 304 18.81 -0.77 -3.23
N PRO A 305 17.98 -1.70 -3.72
CA PRO A 305 16.58 -1.40 -4.05
C PRO A 305 15.82 -0.85 -2.83
N PRO A 306 14.95 0.17 -2.99
CA PRO A 306 14.07 0.66 -1.92
C PRO A 306 13.35 -0.45 -1.15
N ALA A 307 12.92 -1.52 -1.84
CA ALA A 307 12.25 -2.67 -1.22
C ALA A 307 13.06 -3.40 -0.14
N LEU A 308 14.39 -3.26 -0.13
CA LEU A 308 15.27 -3.88 0.85
C LEU A 308 15.62 -2.95 2.03
N THR A 309 15.16 -1.70 2.01
CA THR A 309 15.39 -0.79 3.13
C THR A 309 14.65 -1.26 4.38
N TYR A 310 15.22 -0.99 5.55
CA TYR A 310 14.60 -1.33 6.83
C TYR A 310 13.17 -0.79 6.94
N ARG A 311 12.95 0.45 6.50
CA ARG A 311 11.63 1.09 6.53
C ARG A 311 10.62 0.34 5.66
N MET A 312 10.99 -0.05 4.43
CA MET A 312 10.06 -0.78 3.55
C MET A 312 9.77 -2.19 4.04
N LEU A 313 10.78 -2.91 4.52
CA LEU A 313 10.59 -4.23 5.12
C LEU A 313 9.67 -4.15 6.35
N LYS A 314 9.80 -3.10 7.17
CA LYS A 314 8.90 -2.86 8.31
C LYS A 314 7.48 -2.57 7.87
N TYR A 315 7.27 -1.74 6.84
CA TYR A 315 5.92 -1.51 6.28
C TYR A 315 5.31 -2.80 5.74
N GLN A 316 6.12 -3.65 5.11
CA GLN A 316 5.65 -4.94 4.61
C GLN A 316 5.14 -5.84 5.75
N LEU A 317 5.83 -5.87 6.88
CA LEU A 317 5.39 -6.60 8.08
C LEU A 317 4.06 -6.06 8.60
N GLY A 318 3.95 -4.74 8.74
CA GLY A 318 2.69 -4.09 9.12
C GLY A 318 1.57 -4.39 8.13
N ASN A 319 1.86 -4.41 6.83
CA ASN A 319 0.86 -4.72 5.80
C ASN A 319 0.38 -6.16 5.86
N LYS A 320 1.26 -7.13 6.17
CA LYS A 320 0.87 -8.53 6.42
C LYS A 320 -0.07 -8.66 7.60
N GLU A 321 0.19 -7.89 8.65
CA GLU A 321 -0.68 -7.84 9.83
C GLU A 321 -2.05 -7.21 9.54
N THR A 322 -2.10 -6.12 8.78
CA THR A 322 -3.37 -5.43 8.44
C THR A 322 -4.18 -6.17 7.37
N HIS A 323 -3.58 -7.08 6.62
CA HIS A 323 -4.29 -8.00 5.72
C HIS A 323 -4.68 -9.31 6.41
N GLN A 324 -4.18 -9.60 7.61
CA GLN A 324 -4.57 -10.81 8.30
C GLN A 324 -5.85 -10.57 9.11
N ARG A 325 -6.97 -11.14 8.63
CA ARG A 325 -8.22 -11.13 9.40
C ARG A 325 -7.99 -11.75 10.78
N LYS A 326 -8.46 -11.02 11.80
CA LYS A 326 -8.43 -11.39 13.21
C LYS A 326 -9.71 -12.12 13.62
N ASP A 327 -9.62 -12.94 14.65
CA ASP A 327 -10.78 -13.61 15.24
C ASP A 327 -11.80 -12.61 15.81
N LYS A 328 -13.05 -13.03 16.00
CA LYS A 328 -14.20 -12.21 16.45
C LYS A 328 -14.00 -11.57 17.82
N ASN A 329 -13.10 -12.11 18.64
CA ASN A 329 -12.78 -11.57 19.97
C ASN A 329 -11.84 -10.35 19.91
N HIS A 330 -11.43 -9.91 18.72
CA HIS A 330 -10.63 -8.71 18.55
C HIS A 330 -11.43 -7.46 18.91
N VAL A 331 -10.85 -6.62 19.77
CA VAL A 331 -11.39 -5.30 20.12
C VAL A 331 -10.99 -4.30 19.04
N GLY A 332 -11.98 -3.74 18.35
CA GLY A 332 -11.78 -2.77 17.29
C GLY A 332 -12.27 -3.25 15.93
N GLU A 333 -12.36 -2.32 14.99
CA GLU A 333 -12.83 -2.63 13.65
C GLU A 333 -11.73 -3.22 12.76
N GLN A 334 -12.08 -4.26 12.00
CA GLN A 334 -11.21 -4.87 10.99
C GLN A 334 -11.34 -4.12 9.67
N TYR A 335 -11.03 -2.82 9.73
CA TYR A 335 -11.41 -1.82 8.73
C TYR A 335 -10.88 -2.12 7.32
N HIS A 336 -9.59 -2.44 7.18
CA HIS A 336 -8.96 -2.76 5.88
C HIS A 336 -9.35 -4.17 5.40
N GLU A 337 -9.52 -5.12 6.32
CA GLU A 337 -9.97 -6.46 5.94
C GLU A 337 -11.43 -6.44 5.48
N ASP A 338 -12.27 -5.59 6.06
CA ASP A 338 -13.66 -5.41 5.64
C ASP A 338 -13.74 -4.71 4.28
N HIS A 339 -12.77 -3.86 3.96
CA HIS A 339 -12.61 -3.33 2.60
C HIS A 339 -12.43 -4.47 1.58
N HIS A 340 -11.65 -5.50 1.89
CA HIS A 340 -11.47 -6.73 1.06
C HIS A 340 -12.72 -7.62 0.93
N ILE A 341 -13.83 -7.23 1.54
CA ILE A 341 -15.14 -7.87 1.40
C ILE A 341 -16.10 -6.95 0.65
N ILE A 342 -16.10 -5.66 0.99
CA ILE A 342 -17.10 -4.69 0.52
C ILE A 342 -16.65 -3.99 -0.77
N HIS A 343 -15.35 -3.74 -0.92
CA HIS A 343 -14.66 -3.04 -2.04
C HIS A 343 -15.17 -1.61 -2.34
N ARG A 344 -16.24 -1.14 -1.70
CA ARG A 344 -16.88 0.16 -1.97
C ARG A 344 -16.90 1.09 -0.76
N ALA A 345 -16.27 0.67 0.32
CA ALA A 345 -16.16 1.41 1.55
C ALA A 345 -14.78 1.18 2.18
N ASN A 346 -14.38 2.05 3.10
CA ASN A 346 -13.10 1.97 3.82
C ASN A 346 -11.89 2.04 2.88
N PHE A 347 -11.80 3.10 2.07
CA PHE A 347 -10.69 3.29 1.14
C PHE A 347 -9.39 3.75 1.81
N GLY A 348 -9.45 4.29 3.03
CA GLY A 348 -8.25 4.59 3.83
C GLY A 348 -7.49 3.31 4.19
N PHE A 349 -6.23 3.45 4.60
CA PHE A 349 -5.41 2.30 5.00
C PHE A 349 -5.51 2.06 6.51
N ALA A 350 -5.13 3.06 7.31
CA ALA A 350 -5.07 2.94 8.77
C ALA A 350 -5.90 4.01 9.50
N ARG A 351 -6.57 4.91 8.77
CA ARG A 351 -7.34 6.01 9.37
C ARG A 351 -8.70 6.17 8.69
N PRO A 352 -9.81 6.05 9.43
CA PRO A 352 -11.15 6.11 8.84
C PRO A 352 -11.63 7.54 8.56
N MET A 353 -10.89 8.58 8.97
CA MET A 353 -11.38 9.97 8.94
C MET A 353 -11.80 10.45 7.54
N LEU A 354 -11.03 10.14 6.49
CA LEU A 354 -11.40 10.51 5.12
C LEU A 354 -12.64 9.76 4.63
N ASP A 355 -12.80 8.49 5.01
CA ASP A 355 -14.00 7.72 4.71
C ASP A 355 -15.22 8.22 5.46
N MET A 356 -15.11 8.53 6.75
CA MET A 356 -16.19 9.13 7.53
C MET A 356 -16.58 10.48 6.91
N TYR A 357 -15.60 11.34 6.64
CA TYR A 357 -15.82 12.66 6.07
C TYR A 357 -16.52 12.57 4.71
N LEU A 358 -15.99 11.77 3.78
CA LEU A 358 -16.48 11.68 2.40
C LEU A 358 -17.66 10.72 2.22
N LYS A 359 -18.18 10.15 3.32
CA LYS A 359 -19.29 9.19 3.36
C LYS A 359 -19.01 7.91 2.57
N THR A 360 -17.80 7.38 2.72
CA THR A 360 -17.37 6.09 2.19
C THR A 360 -16.98 5.11 3.30
N TYR A 361 -17.35 5.39 4.55
CA TYR A 361 -17.19 4.45 5.65
C TYR A 361 -18.23 3.33 5.54
N LYS A 362 -17.88 2.09 5.92
CA LYS A 362 -18.80 0.93 5.79
C LYS A 362 -20.06 1.02 6.65
N SER A 363 -20.08 1.90 7.65
CA SER A 363 -21.16 2.11 8.60
C SER A 363 -21.57 3.58 8.61
N ASP A 364 -22.84 3.86 8.91
CA ASP A 364 -23.31 5.22 9.17
C ASP A 364 -22.93 5.72 10.57
N SER A 365 -22.07 4.99 11.29
CA SER A 365 -21.63 5.35 12.63
C SER A 365 -20.92 6.70 12.64
N LYS A 366 -21.34 7.57 13.56
CA LYS A 366 -20.69 8.85 13.87
C LYS A 366 -19.45 8.69 14.74
N SER A 367 -19.19 7.49 15.27
CA SER A 367 -18.04 7.19 16.13
C SER A 367 -17.41 5.86 15.74
N VAL A 368 -16.09 5.84 15.63
CA VAL A 368 -15.30 4.66 15.27
C VAL A 368 -14.13 4.51 16.23
N MET A 369 -13.93 3.28 16.69
CA MET A 369 -12.72 2.89 17.41
C MET A 369 -11.75 2.19 16.44
N PHE A 370 -10.55 2.73 16.30
CA PHE A 370 -9.48 2.12 15.53
C PHE A 370 -8.23 1.97 16.41
N GLY A 371 -7.94 0.74 16.79
CA GLY A 371 -6.99 0.47 17.88
C GLY A 371 -7.48 1.11 19.18
N THR A 372 -6.64 1.93 19.80
CA THR A 372 -7.00 2.68 21.02
C THR A 372 -7.55 4.08 20.72
N ALA A 373 -7.52 4.53 19.46
CA ALA A 373 -7.99 5.85 19.07
C ALA A 373 -9.50 5.85 18.80
N SER A 374 -10.20 6.87 19.28
CA SER A 374 -11.59 7.15 18.89
C SER A 374 -11.64 8.31 17.89
N PHE A 375 -12.51 8.16 16.91
CA PHE A 375 -12.81 9.15 15.88
C PHE A 375 -14.30 9.42 15.91
N GLU A 376 -14.69 10.62 16.30
CA GLU A 376 -16.08 11.06 16.28
C GLU A 376 -16.28 12.15 15.23
N MET A 377 -17.42 12.11 14.55
CA MET A 377 -17.81 13.04 13.51
C MET A 377 -19.24 13.54 13.73
N GLU A 378 -19.41 14.86 13.72
CA GLU A 378 -20.71 15.51 13.85
C GLU A 378 -20.91 16.52 12.71
N GLU A 379 -21.96 16.35 11.92
CA GLU A 379 -22.39 17.40 10.97
C GLU A 379 -23.17 18.49 11.72
N THR A 380 -22.86 19.74 11.42
CA THR A 380 -23.49 20.92 12.01
C THR A 380 -24.46 21.56 11.01
N ASP A 381 -25.44 22.32 11.50
CA ASP A 381 -26.46 22.98 10.67
C ASP A 381 -25.90 24.03 9.69
N VAL A 382 -24.65 24.46 9.87
CA VAL A 382 -23.99 25.50 9.06
C VAL A 382 -23.09 24.92 7.95
N GLY A 383 -23.29 23.65 7.57
CA GLY A 383 -22.50 23.03 6.50
C GLY A 383 -21.04 22.77 6.90
N MET A 384 -20.79 22.52 8.18
CA MET A 384 -19.48 22.13 8.71
C MET A 384 -19.56 20.74 9.34
N VAL A 385 -18.46 19.99 9.25
CA VAL A 385 -18.27 18.69 9.90
C VAL A 385 -17.23 18.84 10.99
N LYS A 386 -17.62 18.64 12.25
CA LYS A 386 -16.71 18.63 13.40
C LYS A 386 -16.13 17.23 13.57
N PHE A 387 -14.81 17.16 13.73
CA PHE A 387 -14.10 15.95 14.10
C PHE A 387 -13.58 16.08 15.52
N LYS A 388 -13.68 14.99 16.27
CA LYS A 388 -13.10 14.83 17.60
C LYS A 388 -12.27 13.56 17.58
N VAL A 389 -10.95 13.73 17.62
CA VAL A 389 -10.00 12.61 17.66
C VAL A 389 -9.52 12.49 19.09
N ARG A 390 -9.64 11.30 19.69
CA ARG A 390 -9.08 11.04 21.03
C ARG A 390 -8.12 9.88 20.95
N THR A 391 -6.87 10.13 21.26
CA THR A 391 -5.83 9.12 21.41
C THR A 391 -5.45 9.06 22.88
N PRO A 392 -5.68 7.94 23.59
CA PRO A 392 -5.06 7.73 24.89
C PRO A 392 -3.55 7.71 24.63
N GLY A 393 -2.81 8.63 25.26
CA GLY A 393 -1.46 9.02 24.87
C GLY A 393 -0.54 7.85 24.47
N PHE A 394 0.33 8.10 23.48
CA PHE A 394 1.22 7.16 22.77
C PHE A 394 0.68 6.44 21.53
N TYR A 395 -0.38 6.92 20.86
CA TYR A 395 -0.60 6.54 19.45
C TYR A 395 0.27 7.37 18.50
N ASP A 396 1.58 7.33 18.73
CA ASP A 396 2.51 7.97 17.83
C ASP A 396 2.77 7.02 16.65
N ALA A 397 1.86 7.10 15.65
CA ALA A 397 2.04 6.45 14.36
C ALA A 397 3.35 6.87 13.65
N GLY A 398 4.03 7.92 14.13
CA GLY A 398 5.37 8.33 13.74
C GLY A 398 6.49 7.70 14.59
N VAL A 399 6.34 7.58 15.91
CA VAL A 399 7.38 6.99 16.80
C VAL A 399 7.38 5.46 16.79
N SER A 400 6.28 4.82 16.37
CA SER A 400 6.36 3.39 16.01
C SER A 400 7.28 3.14 14.81
N GLN A 401 7.69 4.16 14.05
CA GLN A 401 8.67 4.03 12.96
C GLN A 401 10.13 4.14 13.43
N THR A 402 10.42 4.80 14.56
CA THR A 402 11.81 5.00 15.05
C THR A 402 12.29 3.91 15.99
N LEU A 403 11.40 3.20 16.70
CA LEU A 403 11.81 2.03 17.49
C LEU A 403 11.97 0.79 16.60
N PRO A 404 13.03 -0.02 16.82
CA PRO A 404 13.17 -1.28 16.12
C PRO A 404 11.95 -2.16 16.36
N TYR A 405 11.37 -2.71 15.29
CA TYR A 405 10.22 -3.64 15.33
C TYR A 405 10.39 -4.77 16.38
N TRP A 406 11.62 -5.27 16.58
CA TRP A 406 11.90 -6.27 17.61
C TRP A 406 11.79 -5.73 19.04
N ALA A 407 12.05 -4.44 19.31
CA ALA A 407 11.91 -3.87 20.65
C ALA A 407 10.44 -3.82 21.09
N VAL A 408 9.51 -3.56 20.17
CA VAL A 408 8.06 -3.59 20.43
C VAL A 408 7.56 -5.03 20.61
N VAL A 409 8.00 -5.95 19.73
CA VAL A 409 7.64 -7.37 19.84
C VAL A 409 8.21 -8.01 21.12
N PHE A 410 9.45 -7.67 21.50
CA PHE A 410 10.10 -8.19 22.71
C PHE A 410 9.48 -7.60 23.98
N ALA A 411 9.13 -6.30 23.99
CA ALA A 411 8.42 -5.69 25.12
C ALA A 411 7.03 -6.33 25.34
N ASN A 412 6.31 -6.65 24.27
CA ASN A 412 5.00 -7.28 24.35
C ASN A 412 5.07 -8.79 24.66
N SER A 413 6.09 -9.52 24.17
CA SER A 413 6.24 -10.96 24.44
C SER A 413 6.81 -11.27 25.82
N THR A 414 7.51 -10.32 26.45
CA THR A 414 8.07 -10.47 27.81
C THR A 414 7.13 -10.00 28.92
N GLY A 415 5.95 -9.45 28.57
CA GLY A 415 5.02 -8.90 29.55
C GLY A 415 5.53 -7.66 30.27
N LEU A 416 6.59 -7.02 29.78
CA LEU A 416 7.22 -5.84 30.41
C LEU A 416 6.38 -4.55 30.29
N THR A 417 5.26 -4.59 29.56
CA THR A 417 4.33 -3.45 29.37
C THR A 417 2.96 -3.64 30.02
N SER A 418 2.77 -4.65 30.89
CA SER A 418 1.53 -4.78 31.67
C SER A 418 1.47 -3.77 32.83
N ALA A 419 1.44 -2.47 32.51
CA ALA A 419 0.83 -1.53 33.43
C ALA A 419 -0.67 -1.84 33.44
N PRO A 420 -1.27 -2.22 34.58
CA PRO A 420 -2.70 -2.50 34.64
C PRO A 420 -3.44 -1.21 34.29
N VAL A 421 -4.24 -1.24 33.23
CA VAL A 421 -5.29 -0.26 33.01
C VAL A 421 -6.31 -0.51 34.12
N SER A 422 -6.13 0.17 35.25
CA SER A 422 -7.13 0.21 36.31
C SER A 422 -8.39 0.83 35.75
N ALA A 423 -9.48 0.07 35.78
CA ALA A 423 -10.82 0.58 35.49
C ALA A 423 -11.13 1.78 36.41
N GLN A 424 -11.45 2.91 35.79
CA GLN A 424 -12.24 3.98 36.36
C GLN A 424 -13.41 4.27 35.43
#